data_AF-A0A081RZN3-F1
#
_entry.id   AF-A0A081RZN3-F1
#
_cell.length_a   1.000
_cell.length_b   1.000
_cell.length_c   1.000
_cell.angle_alpha   90.00
_cell.angle_beta   90.00
_cell.angle_gamma   90.00
#
_symmetry.space_group_name_H-M   'P 1'
#
loop_
_entity.id
_entity.type
_entity.pdbx_description
1 polymer ?
#
loop_
_entity_poly.entity_id
_entity_poly.type
_entity_poly.pdbx_seq_one_letter_code
_entity_poly.pdbx_strand_id
1 'polypeptide(L)'
;MDKPIEKEEEKEIYLHPEYDECGRPYYNLPNARKEENLIAVCLKYASKVIPVIFLPGVMGSNLKSKHDDEPVWLVNSQLGVAGWISKDASYRKRTLDPQNTDIYDSGAINNYIAEGRKLPDRHQRGWGEVAYLSYGHFLP
;
A
#
# COMPACT_ATOMS: atom_id res chain seq x y z
N MET A 1 -57.53 -18.90 -23.88
CA MET A 1 -56.36 -18.62 -24.75
C MET A 1 -55.45 -17.73 -23.94
N ASP A 2 -54.60 -18.35 -23.13
CA ASP A 2 -53.62 -17.65 -22.32
C ASP A 2 -52.44 -17.29 -23.22
N LYS A 3 -52.15 -15.99 -23.32
CA LYS A 3 -50.97 -15.52 -24.05
C LYS A 3 -49.71 -16.04 -23.32
N PRO A 4 -48.69 -16.52 -24.04
CA PRO A 4 -47.42 -16.85 -23.41
C PRO A 4 -46.84 -15.56 -22.82
N ILE A 5 -46.47 -15.61 -21.55
CA ILE A 5 -45.72 -14.53 -20.88
C ILE A 5 -44.33 -14.56 -21.50
N GLU A 6 -44.03 -13.59 -22.36
CA GLU A 6 -42.68 -13.36 -22.85
C GLU A 6 -41.79 -13.10 -21.63
N LYS A 7 -40.80 -13.98 -21.41
CA LYS A 7 -39.75 -13.74 -20.44
C LYS A 7 -38.95 -12.55 -20.94
N GLU A 8 -39.11 -11.40 -20.28
CA GLU A 8 -38.25 -10.25 -20.50
C GLU A 8 -36.78 -10.69 -20.30
N GLU A 9 -35.91 -10.43 -21.28
CA GLU A 9 -34.48 -10.71 -21.16
C GLU A 9 -33.88 -9.74 -20.12
N GLU A 10 -33.73 -10.22 -18.89
CA GLU A 10 -33.06 -9.49 -17.81
C GLU A 10 -31.59 -9.29 -18.17
N LYS A 11 -31.16 -8.02 -18.27
CA LYS A 11 -29.78 -7.66 -18.55
C LYS A 11 -29.05 -7.41 -17.24
N GLU A 12 -28.30 -8.40 -16.77
CA GLU A 12 -27.49 -8.28 -15.55
C GLU A 12 -26.15 -7.58 -15.83
N ILE A 13 -25.78 -6.66 -14.94
CA ILE A 13 -24.44 -6.09 -14.88
C ILE A 13 -23.87 -6.22 -13.46
N TYR A 14 -22.56 -6.45 -13.39
CA TYR A 14 -21.86 -6.63 -12.12
C TYR A 14 -21.05 -5.36 -11.82
N LEU A 15 -21.37 -4.72 -10.71
CA LEU A 15 -20.71 -3.49 -10.27
C LEU A 15 -19.76 -3.79 -9.11
N HIS A 16 -18.49 -3.48 -9.31
CA HIS A 16 -17.48 -3.44 -8.24
C HIS A 16 -17.57 -2.09 -7.51
N PRO A 17 -17.34 -2.04 -6.19
CA PRO A 17 -17.33 -0.79 -5.46
C PRO A 17 -16.09 0.03 -5.81
N GLU A 18 -16.31 1.33 -5.93
CA GLU A 18 -15.27 2.35 -5.87
C GLU A 18 -15.15 2.88 -4.44
N TYR A 19 -14.08 3.61 -4.14
CA TYR A 19 -13.78 4.07 -2.78
C TYR A 19 -13.69 5.59 -2.77
N ASP A 20 -14.36 6.22 -1.82
CA ASP A 20 -14.28 7.68 -1.60
C ASP A 20 -12.96 8.07 -0.91
N GLU A 21 -12.75 9.36 -0.67
CA GLU A 21 -11.53 9.86 -0.01
C GLU A 21 -11.35 9.35 1.43
N CYS A 22 -12.42 8.87 2.05
CA CYS A 22 -12.41 8.26 3.38
C CYS A 22 -12.24 6.73 3.31
N GLY A 23 -12.03 6.14 2.12
CA GLY A 23 -11.94 4.70 1.91
C GLY A 23 -13.26 3.95 2.09
N ARG A 24 -14.40 4.64 1.98
CA ARG A 24 -15.73 4.03 2.08
C ARG A 24 -16.19 3.57 0.70
N PRO A 25 -16.74 2.34 0.58
CA PRO A 25 -17.19 1.83 -0.70
C PRO A 25 -18.49 2.51 -1.16
N TYR A 26 -18.57 2.91 -2.42
CA TYR A 26 -19.79 3.34 -3.10
C TYR A 26 -19.90 2.65 -4.47
N TYR A 27 -21.12 2.60 -5.03
CA TYR A 27 -21.37 2.00 -6.34
C TYR A 27 -21.91 3.05 -7.30
N ASN A 28 -21.27 3.17 -8.45
CA ASN A 28 -21.76 3.99 -9.55
C ASN A 28 -22.84 3.21 -10.30
N LEU A 29 -24.10 3.53 -10.00
CA LEU A 29 -25.25 2.92 -10.67
C LEU A 29 -25.44 3.57 -12.06
N PRO A 30 -25.41 2.79 -13.16
CA PRO A 30 -25.67 3.34 -14.47
C PRO A 30 -27.15 3.68 -14.62
N ASN A 31 -27.44 4.78 -15.31
CA ASN A 31 -28.79 5.08 -15.76
C ASN A 31 -29.14 4.20 -16.95
N ALA A 32 -30.25 3.46 -16.85
CA ALA A 32 -30.80 2.67 -17.94
C ALA A 32 -32.27 3.03 -18.19
N ARG A 33 -32.72 2.81 -19.42
CA ARG A 33 -34.14 2.98 -19.77
C ARG A 33 -34.94 1.86 -19.10
N LYS A 34 -36.17 2.17 -18.70
CA LYS A 34 -37.06 1.19 -18.04
C LYS A 34 -37.30 -0.05 -18.91
N GLU A 35 -37.34 0.13 -20.22
CA GLU A 35 -37.52 -0.92 -21.24
C GLU A 35 -36.37 -1.95 -21.27
N GLU A 36 -35.18 -1.59 -20.77
CA GLU A 36 -34.00 -2.47 -20.81
C GLU A 36 -33.96 -3.49 -19.68
N ASN A 37 -34.88 -3.42 -18.70
CA ASN A 37 -34.97 -4.32 -17.54
C ASN A 37 -33.59 -4.66 -16.94
N LEU A 38 -32.78 -3.61 -16.73
CA LEU A 38 -31.41 -3.74 -16.26
C LEU A 38 -31.38 -4.09 -14.77
N ILE A 39 -30.67 -5.17 -14.42
CA ILE A 39 -30.40 -5.55 -13.03
C ILE A 39 -28.95 -5.23 -12.70
N ALA A 40 -28.75 -4.27 -11.79
CA ALA A 40 -27.42 -3.91 -11.29
C ALA A 40 -27.07 -4.72 -10.03
N VAL A 41 -26.20 -5.72 -10.17
CA VAL A 41 -25.72 -6.55 -9.07
C VAL A 41 -24.50 -5.87 -8.43
N CYS A 42 -24.70 -5.29 -7.24
CA CYS A 42 -23.63 -4.65 -6.47
C CYS A 42 -22.87 -5.69 -5.64
N LEU A 43 -21.62 -5.97 -6.02
CA LEU A 43 -20.80 -6.97 -5.36
C LEU A 43 -20.34 -6.48 -3.99
N LYS A 44 -20.81 -7.11 -2.91
CA LYS A 44 -20.43 -6.75 -1.54
C LYS A 44 -18.99 -7.18 -1.23
N TYR A 45 -18.16 -6.23 -0.84
CA TYR A 45 -16.80 -6.50 -0.33
C TYR A 45 -16.80 -6.64 1.19
N ALA A 46 -15.76 -7.30 1.72
CA ALA A 46 -15.58 -7.47 3.15
C ALA A 46 -15.40 -6.10 3.83
N SER A 47 -16.28 -5.77 4.77
CA SER A 47 -16.16 -4.56 5.60
C SER A 47 -15.16 -4.75 6.74
N LYS A 48 -14.77 -5.99 7.05
CA LYS A 48 -13.83 -6.29 8.12
C LYS A 48 -12.41 -6.27 7.58
N VAL A 49 -11.59 -5.37 8.11
CA VAL A 49 -10.16 -5.30 7.81
C VAL A 49 -9.41 -6.33 8.64
N ILE A 50 -8.51 -7.07 7.99
CA ILE A 50 -7.53 -7.95 8.66
C ILE A 50 -6.16 -7.27 8.52
N PRO A 51 -5.59 -6.71 9.61
CA PRO A 51 -4.28 -6.08 9.53
C PRO A 51 -3.19 -7.15 9.33
N VAL A 52 -2.37 -6.98 8.29
CA VAL A 52 -1.15 -7.77 8.09
C VAL A 52 0.03 -6.90 8.49
N ILE A 53 0.74 -7.32 9.54
CA ILE A 53 1.92 -6.63 10.06
C ILE A 53 3.16 -7.29 9.45
N PHE A 54 3.94 -6.51 8.70
CA PHE A 54 5.20 -6.96 8.16
C PHE A 54 6.34 -6.57 9.12
N LEU A 55 7.15 -7.56 9.52
CA LEU A 55 8.34 -7.33 10.34
C LEU A 55 9.60 -7.58 9.50
N PRO A 56 10.45 -6.57 9.28
CA PRO A 56 11.68 -6.74 8.50
C PRO A 56 12.70 -7.59 9.27
N GLY A 57 13.65 -8.17 8.53
CA GLY A 57 14.68 -9.04 9.07
C GLY A 57 15.97 -8.32 9.47
N VAL A 58 17.07 -9.06 9.49
CA VAL A 58 18.41 -8.57 9.82
C VAL A 58 18.78 -7.37 8.94
N MET A 59 19.09 -6.24 9.57
CA MET A 59 19.44 -4.97 8.89
C MET A 59 18.38 -4.48 7.89
N GLY A 60 17.13 -4.93 8.07
CA GLY A 60 16.03 -4.72 7.14
C GLY A 60 15.24 -3.43 7.35
N SER A 61 15.57 -2.63 8.35
CA SER A 61 14.97 -1.31 8.62
C SER A 61 15.99 -0.21 8.32
N ASN A 62 15.53 0.93 7.81
CA ASN A 62 16.33 2.13 7.67
C ASN A 62 16.49 2.81 9.04
N LEU A 63 17.67 3.35 9.32
CA LEU A 63 18.00 3.98 10.58
C LEU A 63 18.51 5.41 10.37
N LYS A 64 18.12 6.30 11.27
CA LYS A 64 18.63 7.67 11.41
C LYS A 64 19.30 7.88 12.75
N SER A 65 20.13 8.90 12.84
CA SER A 65 20.69 9.35 14.10
C SER A 65 19.65 10.16 14.88
N LYS A 66 19.56 9.93 16.20
CA LYS A 66 18.67 10.66 17.10
C LYS A 66 19.08 12.12 17.31
N HIS A 67 20.31 12.48 16.94
CA HIS A 67 20.87 13.80 17.24
C HIS A 67 20.55 14.83 16.15
N ASP A 68 20.57 14.41 14.89
CA ASP A 68 20.48 15.26 13.71
C ASP A 68 19.40 14.78 12.71
N ASP A 69 18.68 13.70 13.01
CA ASP A 69 17.69 13.05 12.15
C ASP A 69 18.24 12.56 10.79
N GLU A 70 19.57 12.57 10.61
CA GLU A 70 20.21 12.18 9.36
C GLU A 70 20.24 10.66 9.18
N PRO A 71 20.00 10.15 7.96
CA PRO A 71 20.01 8.73 7.69
C PRO A 71 21.43 8.17 7.88
N VAL A 72 21.58 7.26 8.84
CA VAL A 72 22.82 6.51 9.03
C VAL A 72 22.79 5.26 8.18
N TRP A 73 21.72 4.47 8.23
CA TRP A 73 21.59 3.23 7.46
C TRP A 73 20.38 3.34 6.53
N LEU A 74 20.63 3.47 5.22
CA LEU A 74 19.58 3.64 4.22
C LEU A 74 19.80 2.69 3.04
N VAL A 75 18.85 1.77 2.85
CA VAL A 75 18.97 0.66 1.89
C VAL A 75 17.99 0.85 0.73
N ASN A 76 18.09 2.01 0.07
CA ASN A 76 17.28 2.33 -1.11
C ASN A 76 17.78 1.62 -2.38
N SER A 77 19.08 1.41 -2.50
CA SER A 77 19.70 0.83 -3.68
C SER A 77 21.07 0.24 -3.34
N GLN A 78 21.62 -0.56 -4.27
CA GLN A 78 22.97 -1.10 -4.13
C GLN A 78 24.03 0.01 -3.96
N LEU A 79 23.85 1.15 -4.62
CA LEU A 79 24.78 2.29 -4.53
C LEU A 79 24.74 2.96 -3.15
N GLY A 80 23.55 3.08 -2.55
CA GLY A 80 23.40 3.61 -1.19
C GLY A 80 24.13 2.73 -0.15
N VAL A 81 24.03 1.41 -0.30
CA VAL A 81 24.76 0.46 0.55
C VAL A 81 26.26 0.47 0.27
N ALA A 82 26.68 0.64 -0.99
CA ALA A 82 28.10 0.70 -1.35
C ALA A 82 28.82 1.88 -0.66
N GLY A 83 28.12 2.98 -0.38
CA GLY A 83 28.65 4.11 0.40
C GLY A 83 29.11 3.73 1.82
N TRP A 84 28.65 2.60 2.37
CA TRP A 84 29.12 2.09 3.66
C TRP A 84 30.48 1.39 3.59
N ILE A 85 30.87 0.87 2.42
CA ILE A 85 32.17 0.18 2.22
C ILE A 85 33.33 1.12 2.52
N SER A 86 33.22 2.39 2.14
CA SER A 86 34.25 3.41 2.35
C SER A 86 34.28 4.01 3.77
N LYS A 87 33.29 3.71 4.63
CA LYS A 87 33.25 4.21 6.02
C LYS A 87 34.21 3.43 6.93
N ASP A 88 35.00 4.14 7.72
CA ASP A 88 35.94 3.53 8.66
C ASP A 88 35.24 2.92 9.89
N ALA A 89 35.94 2.01 10.58
CA ALA A 89 35.40 1.31 11.74
C ALA A 89 34.93 2.23 12.89
N SER A 90 35.61 3.36 13.10
CA SER A 90 35.26 4.31 14.16
C SER A 90 33.96 5.05 13.81
N TYR A 91 33.78 5.43 12.54
CA TYR A 91 32.52 5.99 12.04
C TYR A 91 31.38 5.00 12.25
N ARG A 92 31.52 3.75 11.77
CA ARG A 92 30.45 2.73 11.87
C ARG A 92 30.05 2.46 13.32
N LYS A 93 31.02 2.37 14.23
CA LYS A 93 30.76 2.13 15.66
C LYS A 93 30.00 3.28 16.32
N ARG A 94 30.28 4.53 15.94
CA ARG A 94 29.60 5.70 16.50
C ARG A 94 28.19 5.88 15.94
N THR A 95 28.00 5.65 14.65
CA THR A 95 26.73 5.95 13.97
C THR A 95 25.72 4.80 14.02
N LEU A 96 26.15 3.54 14.16
CA LEU A 96 25.28 2.38 14.35
C LEU A 96 25.21 1.95 15.83
N ASP A 97 25.18 2.93 16.73
CA ASP A 97 24.93 2.68 18.15
C ASP A 97 23.42 2.58 18.40
N PRO A 98 22.89 1.43 18.88
CA PRO A 98 21.46 1.27 19.17
C PRO A 98 20.88 2.32 20.12
N GLN A 99 21.70 2.92 20.99
CA GLN A 99 21.24 3.98 21.89
C GLN A 99 21.01 5.30 21.14
N ASN A 100 21.74 5.55 20.06
CA ASN A 100 21.75 6.81 19.32
C ASN A 100 21.05 6.72 17.95
N THR A 101 20.49 5.55 17.59
CA THR A 101 19.75 5.36 16.34
C THR A 101 18.25 5.21 16.56
N ASP A 102 17.45 5.69 15.61
CA ASP A 102 16.01 5.49 15.53
C ASP A 102 15.59 5.08 14.10
N ILE A 103 14.32 4.75 13.89
CA ILE A 103 13.77 4.40 12.58
C ILE A 103 13.75 5.62 11.66
N TYR A 104 14.24 5.44 10.43
CA TYR A 104 14.11 6.42 9.35
C TYR A 104 12.97 6.01 8.42
N ASP A 105 11.88 6.78 8.42
CA ASP A 105 10.63 6.49 7.70
C ASP A 105 10.59 7.02 6.26
N SER A 106 11.56 7.84 5.88
CA SER A 106 11.59 8.54 4.60
C SER A 106 12.44 7.83 3.54
N GLY A 107 12.50 6.49 3.62
CA GLY A 107 13.14 5.64 2.62
C GLY A 107 12.41 5.61 1.28
N ALA A 108 13.00 4.95 0.28
CA ALA A 108 12.40 4.83 -1.04
C ALA A 108 11.10 4.02 -0.99
N ILE A 109 10.07 4.48 -1.71
CA ILE A 109 8.76 3.84 -1.82
C ILE A 109 8.37 3.79 -3.30
N ASN A 110 7.94 2.62 -3.77
CA ASN A 110 7.32 2.50 -5.10
C ASN A 110 5.88 2.97 -5.05
N ASN A 111 5.44 3.74 -6.04
CA ASN A 111 4.05 4.12 -6.30
C ASN A 111 3.22 4.36 -5.01
N TYR A 112 3.39 5.55 -4.42
CA TYR A 112 2.78 5.94 -3.13
C TYR A 112 1.28 5.60 -2.97
N ILE A 113 0.52 5.58 -4.07
CA ILE A 113 -0.94 5.43 -4.09
C ILE A 113 -1.39 4.20 -4.90
N ALA A 114 -0.57 3.15 -5.04
CA ALA A 114 -0.90 2.03 -5.91
C ALA A 114 -2.20 1.31 -5.50
N GLU A 115 -2.56 1.38 -4.22
CA GLU A 115 -3.78 0.80 -3.65
C GLU A 115 -5.01 1.73 -3.81
N GLY A 116 -4.79 2.91 -4.39
CA GLY A 116 -5.78 3.96 -4.56
C GLY A 116 -6.38 4.38 -3.23
N ARG A 117 -7.71 4.50 -3.19
CA ARG A 117 -8.45 4.88 -1.99
C ARG A 117 -8.85 3.69 -1.10
N LYS A 118 -8.37 2.48 -1.40
CA LYS A 118 -8.74 1.26 -0.64
C LYS A 118 -7.99 1.16 0.69
N LEU A 119 -6.77 1.65 0.72
CA LEU A 119 -5.84 1.55 1.84
C LEU A 119 -5.16 2.92 2.05
N PRO A 120 -4.69 3.20 3.27
CA PRO A 120 -3.78 4.32 3.51
C PRO A 120 -2.57 4.24 2.58
N ASP A 121 -1.98 5.39 2.28
CA ASP A 121 -0.80 5.43 1.40
C ASP A 121 0.37 4.64 2.00
N ARG A 122 1.32 4.26 1.15
CA ARG A 122 2.44 3.39 1.53
C ARG A 122 3.36 4.01 2.59
N HIS A 123 3.43 5.33 2.67
CA HIS A 123 4.19 6.03 3.70
C HIS A 123 3.50 5.93 5.05
N GLN A 124 2.19 6.18 5.12
CA GLN A 124 1.37 5.98 6.32
C GLN A 124 1.38 4.53 6.82
N ARG A 125 1.68 3.59 5.93
CA ARG A 125 1.86 2.16 6.25
C ARG A 125 3.27 1.78 6.67
N GLY A 126 4.19 2.73 6.79
CA GLY A 126 5.57 2.52 7.26
C GLY A 126 6.50 1.89 6.23
N TRP A 127 6.17 1.89 4.93
CA TRP A 127 7.01 1.19 3.96
C TRP A 127 8.31 1.90 3.62
N GLY A 128 8.42 3.19 3.95
CA GLY A 128 9.70 3.90 3.89
C GLY A 128 10.64 3.55 5.06
N GLU A 129 10.14 2.86 6.09
CA GLU A 129 10.96 2.40 7.23
C GLU A 129 11.81 1.17 6.89
N VAL A 130 11.47 0.44 5.83
CA VAL A 130 12.13 -0.82 5.50
C VAL A 130 13.16 -0.65 4.38
N ALA A 131 14.09 -1.60 4.29
CA ALA A 131 15.07 -1.70 3.23
C ALA A 131 14.38 -1.93 1.88
N TYR A 132 14.19 -0.86 1.10
CA TYR A 132 13.51 -0.91 -0.18
C TYR A 132 14.15 -1.90 -1.15
N LEU A 133 15.48 -2.00 -1.16
CA LEU A 133 16.19 -2.95 -2.02
C LEU A 133 15.76 -4.42 -1.77
N SER A 134 15.36 -4.76 -0.54
CA SER A 134 14.95 -6.11 -0.16
C SER A 134 13.44 -6.30 -0.21
N TYR A 135 12.66 -5.29 0.19
CA TYR A 135 11.23 -5.44 0.44
C TYR A 135 10.33 -4.58 -0.46
N GLY A 136 10.88 -3.58 -1.14
CA GLY A 136 10.12 -2.56 -1.88
C GLY A 136 9.33 -3.09 -3.09
N HIS A 137 9.68 -4.27 -3.60
CA HIS A 137 8.93 -4.97 -4.65
C HIS A 137 7.97 -6.04 -4.11
N PHE A 138 8.17 -6.47 -2.86
CA PHE A 138 7.33 -7.47 -2.20
C PHE A 138 6.13 -6.82 -1.51
N LEU A 139 6.34 -5.64 -0.89
CA LEU A 139 5.30 -4.97 -0.15
C LEU A 139 4.18 -4.47 -1.09
N PRO A 140 2.92 -4.83 -0.78
CA PRO A 140 1.81 -4.83 -1.72
C PRO A 140 1.14 -3.48 -1.82
#